data_AF-A0A429BUZ1-F1
#
_entry.id   AF-A0A429BUZ1-F1
#
_cell.length_a   1.000
_cell.length_b   1.000
_cell.length_c   1.000
_cell.angle_alpha   90.00
_cell.angle_beta   90.00
_cell.angle_gamma   90.00
#
_symmetry.space_group_name_H-M   'P 1'
#
loop_
_entity.id
_entity.type
_entity.pdbx_description
1 polymer ?
#
loop_
_entity_poly.entity_id
_entity_poly.type
_entity_poly.pdbx_seq_one_letter_code
_entity_poly.pdbx_strand_id
1 'polypeptide(L)' 'MRSFPDDLVQAQQEWSATYHRLADGPGRTTELRRRLYRLSTEVLFHPYWREGGRTPAAWAELRNLGRGGRSRR' A
#
# COMPACT_ATOMS: atom_id res chain seq x y z
N MET A 1 19.59 7.18 -0.27
CA MET A 1 18.15 7.20 -0.61
C MET A 1 17.79 5.82 -1.11
N ARG A 2 16.97 5.07 -0.37
CA ARG A 2 16.51 3.74 -0.80
C ARG A 2 15.34 3.96 -1.76
N SER A 3 15.55 3.82 -3.06
CA SER A 3 14.46 3.91 -4.02
C SER A 3 13.60 2.66 -3.89
N PHE A 4 12.39 2.82 -3.37
CA PHE A 4 11.37 1.78 -3.45
C PHE A 4 10.96 1.62 -4.93
N PRO A 5 10.69 0.40 -5.41
CA PRO A 5 10.16 0.20 -6.74
C PRO A 5 8.80 0.88 -6.89
N ASP A 6 8.55 1.47 -8.06
CA ASP A 6 7.34 2.26 -8.35
C ASP A 6 6.06 1.43 -8.16
N ASP A 7 6.07 0.17 -8.58
CA ASP A 7 5.00 -0.81 -8.34
C ASP A 7 4.63 -0.95 -6.86
N LEU A 8 5.62 -0.99 -5.97
CA LEU A 8 5.40 -1.12 -4.53
C LEU A 8 4.80 0.17 -3.93
N VAL A 9 5.26 1.33 -4.41
CA VAL A 9 4.74 2.64 -4.02
C VAL A 9 3.31 2.81 -4.54
N GLN A 10 3.02 2.41 -5.77
CA GLN A 10 1.69 2.44 -6.37
C GLN A 10 0.72 1.50 -5.63
N ALA A 11 1.15 0.26 -5.34
CA ALA A 11 0.34 -0.70 -4.58
C ALA A 11 0.02 -0.18 -3.16
N GLN A 12 0.97 0.50 -2.50
CA GLN A 12 0.74 1.10 -1.19
C GLN A 12 -0.23 2.31 -1.25
N GLN A 13 -0.14 3.14 -2.29
CA GLN A 13 -1.08 4.23 -2.54
C GLN A 13 -2.50 3.69 -2.76
N GLU A 14 -2.65 2.69 -3.63
CA GLU A 14 -3.93 2.01 -3.86
C GLU A 14 -4.48 1.36 -2.58
N TRP A 15 -3.61 0.75 -1.77
CA TRP A 15 -4.00 0.16 -0.48
C TRP A 15 -4.53 1.23 0.47
N SER A 16 -3.86 2.38 0.57
CA SER A 16 -4.28 3.50 1.43
C SER A 16 -5.59 4.13 0.94
N ALA A 17 -5.75 4.31 -0.36
CA ALA A 17 -7.00 4.81 -0.96
C ALA A 17 -8.17 3.84 -0.74
N THR A 18 -7.92 2.53 -0.92
CA THR A 18 -8.89 1.46 -0.67
C THR A 18 -9.29 1.42 0.80
N TYR A 19 -8.32 1.50 1.72
CA TYR A 19 -8.57 1.54 3.16
C TYR A 19 -9.40 2.77 3.56
N HIS A 20 -9.08 3.96 3.05
CA HIS A 20 -9.87 5.16 3.29
C HIS A 20 -11.32 5.00 2.81
N ARG A 21 -11.54 4.46 1.60
CA ARG A 21 -12.89 4.17 1.09
C ARG A 21 -13.63 3.12 1.95
N LEU A 22 -12.90 2.20 2.56
CA LEU A 22 -13.45 1.18 3.46
C LEU A 22 -13.80 1.77 4.83
N ALA A 23 -13.03 2.75 5.30
CA ALA A 23 -13.27 3.48 6.54
C ALA A 23 -14.40 4.52 6.41
N ASP A 24 -14.64 5.06 5.21
CA ASP A 24 -15.61 6.13 4.93
C ASP A 24 -17.09 5.65 4.92
N GLY A 25 -17.38 4.37 4.66
CA GLY A 25 -18.75 3.90 4.82
C GLY A 25 -19.07 2.45 4.40
N PRO A 26 -20.22 1.90 4.84
CA PRO A 26 -20.54 0.47 4.73
C PRO A 26 -21.05 -0.01 3.34
N GLY A 27 -21.12 0.85 2.32
CA GLY A 27 -21.87 0.56 1.09
C GLY A 27 -21.24 -0.43 0.10
N ARG A 28 -19.91 -0.63 0.11
CA ARG A 28 -19.19 -1.53 -0.84
C ARG A 28 -18.01 -2.26 -0.23
N THR A 29 -18.19 -2.84 0.95
CA THR A 29 -17.11 -3.43 1.75
C THR A 29 -16.52 -4.71 1.16
N THR A 30 -17.30 -5.58 0.52
CA THR A 30 -16.78 -6.89 0.05
C THR A 30 -15.76 -6.78 -1.08
N GLU A 31 -16.04 -5.97 -2.10
CA GLU A 31 -15.12 -5.76 -3.23
C GLU A 31 -13.85 -5.01 -2.79
N LEU A 32 -14.02 -3.96 -1.97
CA LEU A 32 -12.90 -3.20 -1.41
C LEU A 32 -12.02 -4.07 -0.50
N ARG A 33 -12.63 -4.94 0.31
CA ARG A 33 -11.88 -5.85 1.20
C ARG A 33 -11.13 -6.91 0.39
N ARG A 34 -11.72 -7.48 -0.68
CA ARG A 34 -11.01 -8.37 -1.61
C ARG A 34 -9.83 -7.66 -2.30
N ARG A 35 -10.04 -6.42 -2.76
CA ARG A 35 -8.98 -5.61 -3.37
C ARG A 35 -7.88 -5.29 -2.36
N LEU A 36 -8.24 -4.99 -1.12
CA LEU A 36 -7.29 -4.78 -0.02
C LEU A 36 -6.43 -6.02 0.24
N TYR A 37 -7.03 -7.23 0.28
CA TYR A 37 -6.27 -8.47 0.45
C TYR A 37 -5.30 -8.72 -0.71
N ARG A 38 -5.73 -8.51 -1.95
CA ARG A 38 -4.85 -8.65 -3.13
C ARG A 38 -3.68 -7.67 -3.07
N LEU A 39 -3.95 -6.39 -2.81
CA LEU A 39 -2.91 -5.37 -2.66
C LEU A 39 -1.98 -5.67 -1.48
N SER A 40 -2.54 -6.20 -0.39
CA SER A 40 -1.73 -6.67 0.73
C SER A 40 -0.80 -7.79 0.27
N THR A 41 -1.28 -8.82 -0.43
CA THR A 41 -0.42 -9.89 -0.97
C THR A 41 0.68 -9.33 -1.89
N GLU A 42 0.34 -8.45 -2.83
CA GLU A 42 1.34 -7.86 -3.74
C GLU A 42 2.43 -7.09 -2.99
N VAL A 43 2.04 -6.29 -1.98
CA VAL A 43 3.00 -5.55 -1.15
C VAL A 43 3.77 -6.50 -0.23
N LEU A 44 3.13 -7.46 0.44
CA LEU A 44 3.74 -8.34 1.44
C LEU A 44 4.70 -9.37 0.82
N PHE A 45 4.39 -9.88 -0.38
CA PHE A 45 5.16 -10.89 -1.11
C PHE A 45 6.08 -10.28 -2.18
N HIS A 46 6.20 -8.95 -2.24
CA HIS A 46 7.03 -8.28 -3.22
C HIS A 46 8.50 -8.74 -3.12
N PRO A 47 9.18 -9.03 -4.26
CA PRO A 47 10.58 -9.49 -4.28
C PRO A 47 11.55 -8.51 -3.59
N TYR A 48 11.24 -7.21 -3.60
CA TYR A 48 11.96 -6.19 -2.84
C TYR A 48 12.17 -6.55 -1.35
N TRP A 49 11.17 -7.17 -0.70
CA TRP A 49 11.29 -7.60 0.69
C TRP A 49 12.18 -8.82 0.87
N ARG A 50 12.32 -9.64 -0.17
CA ARG A 50 13.21 -10.80 -0.16
C ARG A 50 14.69 -10.38 -0.25
N GLU A 51 14.98 -9.29 -0.94
CA GLU A 51 16.35 -8.76 -1.09
C GLU A 51 16.79 -7.89 0.10
N GLY A 52 15.90 -7.07 0.65
CA GLY A 52 16.24 -6.08 1.69
C GLY A 52 15.86 -6.47 3.12
N GLY A 53 15.10 -7.55 3.28
CA GLY A 53 14.46 -7.89 4.55
C GLY A 53 13.29 -6.96 4.86
N ARG A 54 12.18 -7.56 5.30
CA ARG A 54 10.97 -6.80 5.67
C ARG A 54 11.13 -6.16 7.05
N THR A 55 11.76 -4.99 7.09
CA THR A 55 11.91 -4.23 8.35
C THR A 55 10.66 -3.38 8.63
N PRO A 56 10.26 -3.22 9.90
CA PRO A 56 9.16 -2.35 10.28
C PRO A 56 9.43 -0.88 9.89
N ALA A 57 10.69 -0.45 9.88
CA ALA A 57 11.11 0.88 9.42
C ALA A 57 10.81 1.10 7.93
N ALA A 58 11.22 0.17 7.06
CA ALA A 58 10.91 0.26 5.63
C ALA A 58 9.41 0.17 5.34
N TRP A 59 8.66 -0.59 6.15
CA TRP A 59 7.19 -0.61 6.10
C TRP A 59 6.57 0.75 6.49
N ALA A 60 7.13 1.42 7.50
CA ALA A 60 6.68 2.74 7.91
C ALA A 60 6.99 3.81 6.86
N GLU A 61 8.19 3.78 6.25
CA GLU A 61 8.56 4.67 5.13
C GLU A 61 7.63 4.47 3.92
N LEU A 62 7.36 3.22 3.54
CA LEU A 62 6.44 2.90 2.45
C LEU A 62 5.03 3.46 2.70
N ARG A 63 4.48 3.27 3.91
CA ARG A 63 3.17 3.86 4.28
C ARG A 63 3.18 5.38 4.26
N ASN A 64 4.31 6.03 4.55
CA ASN A 64 4.43 7.47 4.53
C ASN A 64 4.40 8.00 3.09
N LEU A 65 5.12 7.32 2.18
CA LEU A 65 5.07 7.58 0.73
C LEU A 65 3.65 7.39 0.17
N GLY A 66 2.96 6.33 0.57
CA GLY A 66 1.58 6.06 0.16
C GLY A 66 0.56 7.09 0.64
N ARG A 67 0.84 7.79 1.75
CA ARG A 67 -0.01 8.89 2.26
C ARG A 67 0.30 10.23 1.61
N GLY A 68 1.55 10.48 1.24
CA GLY A 68 2.01 11.73 0.60
C GLY A 68 1.53 11.92 -0.85
N GLY A 69 1.13 10.85 -1.54
CA GLY A 69 0.67 10.91 -2.94
C GLY A 69 -0.66 11.63 -3.18
N ARG A 70 -1.40 12.00 -2.12
CA ARG A 70 -2.72 12.67 -2.25
C ARG A 70 -2.64 14.20 -2.26
N SER A 71 -1.60 14.75 -2.87
CA SER A 71 -1.48 16.20 -3.11
C SER A 71 -0.78 16.50 -4.43
N ARG A 72 -1.40 16.10 -5.56
CA ARG A 72 -1.33 16.80 -6.85
C ARG A 72 -2.22 16.13 -7.90
N ARG A 73 -3.49 16.53 -7.95
CA ARG A 73 -4.15 17.15 -9.12
C ARG A 73 -5.64 17.31 -8.84
#